data_AF-A0A962I1Y3-F1
#
_entry.id   AF-A0A962I1Y3-F1
#
_cell.length_a   1.000
_cell.length_b   1.000
_cell.length_c   1.000
_cell.angle_alpha   90.00
_cell.angle_beta   90.00
_cell.angle_gamma   90.00
#
_symmetry.space_group_name_H-M   'P 1'
#
loop_
_entity.id
_entity.type
_entity.pdbx_description
1 polymer ?
#
loop_
_entity_poly.entity_id
_entity_poly.type
_entity_poly.pdbx_seq_one_letter_code
_entity_poly.pdbx_strand_id
1 'polypeptide(L)'
;MAAHELRLALASAGLPLTEALVEMLDEHFSHCTERRGCGYTQATRVLAQITNKLAAWPMSATAERAEILSELLADSGTAELADERLPAVREQLERSESLLLLDWIDSLLHPRSLPLPAIALAPQRPKVGSCPLAEQYFLEIAHGRIRRGGLIRLWMANGLPVLLEKQGMGDDASAVTLRPAQMGGVALPVGTLLALEHPVDLAGTTSQNSDLNCRIVPLTLLDGAHVLRLTTLAVAPRDRKRAFGAHFQQQIDNGLYSPDTTEIGDLRSLADRLARDLG
;
A
#
# COMPACT_ATOMS: atom_id res chain seq x y z
N MET A 1 -26.29 -5.98 0.31
CA MET A 1 -25.01 -6.24 1.01
C MET A 1 -25.04 -5.49 2.33
N ALA A 2 -24.38 -6.00 3.36
CA ALA A 2 -24.28 -5.28 4.64
C ALA A 2 -23.31 -4.11 4.48
N ALA A 3 -23.62 -2.99 5.15
CA ALA A 3 -22.78 -1.82 5.22
C ALA A 3 -21.37 -2.15 5.74
N HIS A 4 -20.34 -1.52 5.19
CA HIS A 4 -18.97 -1.65 5.70
C HIS A 4 -18.86 -1.01 7.10
N GLU A 5 -18.31 -1.73 8.09
CA GLU A 5 -18.32 -1.26 9.48
C GLU A 5 -17.59 0.08 9.69
N LEU A 6 -16.45 0.29 9.01
CA LEU A 6 -15.71 1.55 9.08
C LEU A 6 -16.58 2.75 8.72
N ARG A 7 -17.43 2.63 7.69
CA ARG A 7 -18.29 3.73 7.27
C ARG A 7 -19.34 4.05 8.34
N LEU A 8 -19.87 3.02 9.00
CA LEU A 8 -20.87 3.18 10.04
C LEU A 8 -20.26 3.85 11.27
N ALA A 9 -19.08 3.37 11.70
CA ALA A 9 -18.36 3.91 12.84
C ALA A 9 -17.97 5.37 12.62
N LEU A 10 -17.37 5.71 11.46
CA LEU A 10 -17.02 7.08 11.10
C LEU A 10 -18.25 8.01 11.02
N ALA A 11 -19.33 7.57 10.38
CA ALA A 11 -20.57 8.35 10.30
C ALA A 11 -21.18 8.59 11.70
N SER A 12 -21.19 7.57 12.57
CA SER A 12 -21.69 7.70 13.95
C SER A 12 -20.88 8.69 14.79
N ALA A 13 -19.60 8.85 14.48
CA ALA A 13 -18.68 9.77 15.14
C ALA A 13 -18.69 11.19 14.53
N GLY A 14 -19.54 11.45 13.53
CA GLY A 14 -19.61 12.75 12.85
C GLY A 14 -18.50 12.99 11.82
N LEU A 15 -17.85 11.93 11.35
CA LEU A 15 -16.81 11.98 10.31
C LEU A 15 -17.25 11.23 9.04
N PRO A 16 -18.39 11.57 8.41
CA PRO A 16 -18.90 10.81 7.27
C PRO A 16 -17.91 10.84 6.10
N LEU A 17 -17.63 9.67 5.52
CA LEU A 17 -16.86 9.54 4.28
C LEU A 17 -17.64 10.14 3.10
N THR A 18 -16.94 10.53 2.04
CA THR A 18 -17.57 10.93 0.78
C THR A 18 -18.44 9.82 0.19
N GLU A 19 -19.46 10.19 -0.58
CA GLU A 19 -20.37 9.23 -1.24
C GLU A 19 -19.60 8.20 -2.09
N ALA A 20 -18.57 8.65 -2.82
CA ALA A 20 -17.72 7.78 -3.61
C ALA A 20 -17.02 6.70 -2.75
N LEU A 21 -16.46 7.06 -1.60
CA LEU A 21 -15.83 6.11 -0.69
C LEU A 21 -16.85 5.18 -0.02
N VAL A 22 -18.04 5.68 0.30
CA VAL A 22 -19.16 4.85 0.80
C VAL A 22 -19.55 3.80 -0.23
N GLU A 23 -19.77 4.18 -1.48
CA GLU A 23 -20.10 3.26 -2.56
C GLU A 23 -18.99 2.21 -2.78
N MET A 24 -17.73 2.61 -2.73
CA MET A 24 -16.59 1.70 -2.84
C MET A 24 -16.59 0.70 -1.69
N LEU A 25 -16.68 1.15 -0.43
CA LEU A 25 -16.62 0.26 0.73
C LEU A 25 -17.83 -0.68 0.84
N ASP A 26 -19.00 -0.24 0.36
CA ASP A 26 -20.21 -1.07 0.28
C ASP A 26 -20.26 -1.98 -0.95
N GLU A 27 -19.16 -2.07 -1.71
CA GLU A 27 -19.02 -2.93 -2.90
C GLU A 27 -20.09 -2.63 -3.98
N HIS A 28 -20.44 -1.36 -4.18
CA HIS A 28 -21.35 -0.97 -5.25
C HIS A 28 -20.79 -1.44 -6.61
N PHE A 29 -21.67 -2.00 -7.45
CA PHE A 29 -21.26 -2.75 -8.65
C PHE A 29 -20.43 -1.91 -9.65
N SER A 30 -20.61 -0.58 -9.68
CA SER A 30 -19.83 0.33 -10.51
C SER A 30 -18.33 0.33 -10.19
N HIS A 31 -17.95 -0.07 -8.97
CA HIS A 31 -16.57 -0.13 -8.50
C HIS A 31 -15.97 -1.54 -8.57
N CYS A 32 -16.77 -2.53 -8.98
CA CYS A 32 -16.41 -3.95 -9.02
C CYS A 32 -16.29 -4.43 -10.47
N THR A 33 -15.07 -4.48 -11.02
CA THR A 33 -14.84 -5.00 -12.38
C THR A 33 -13.58 -5.84 -12.45
N GLU A 34 -13.47 -6.71 -13.46
CA GLU A 34 -12.24 -7.50 -13.71
C GLU A 34 -10.98 -6.65 -13.75
N ARG A 35 -11.06 -5.44 -14.33
CA ARG A 35 -9.91 -4.55 -14.45
C ARG A 35 -9.64 -3.75 -13.17
N ARG A 36 -10.68 -3.43 -12.41
CA ARG A 36 -10.61 -2.51 -11.25
C ARG A 36 -10.46 -3.28 -9.92
N GLY A 37 -10.78 -4.56 -9.88
CA GLY A 37 -10.84 -5.35 -8.64
C GLY A 37 -12.19 -5.14 -7.94
N CYS A 38 -12.16 -5.05 -6.62
CA CYS A 38 -13.33 -4.83 -5.77
C CYS A 38 -13.40 -3.38 -5.25
N GLY A 39 -14.49 -3.07 -4.57
CA GLY A 39 -14.72 -1.81 -3.87
C GLY A 39 -13.60 -1.43 -2.89
N TYR A 40 -13.17 -2.34 -2.02
CA TYR A 40 -12.02 -2.09 -1.11
C TYR A 40 -10.71 -1.78 -1.87
N THR A 41 -10.49 -2.43 -3.01
CA THR A 41 -9.33 -2.12 -3.89
C THR A 41 -9.41 -0.69 -4.41
N GLN A 42 -10.61 -0.23 -4.76
CA GLN A 42 -10.83 1.15 -5.22
C GLN A 42 -10.70 2.16 -4.09
N ALA A 43 -11.23 1.87 -2.91
CA ALA A 43 -11.08 2.73 -1.73
C ALA A 43 -9.59 2.97 -1.41
N THR A 44 -8.78 1.90 -1.36
CA THR A 44 -7.32 2.03 -1.13
C THR A 44 -6.58 2.73 -2.28
N ARG A 45 -7.12 2.72 -3.50
CA ARG A 45 -6.61 3.55 -4.61
C ARG A 45 -6.89 5.03 -4.41
N VAL A 46 -8.05 5.39 -3.87
CA VAL A 46 -8.36 6.78 -3.52
C VAL A 46 -7.42 7.25 -2.41
N LEU A 47 -7.25 6.48 -1.34
CA LEU A 47 -6.29 6.83 -0.26
C LEU A 47 -4.85 6.96 -0.77
N ALA A 48 -4.44 6.11 -1.72
CA ALA A 48 -3.15 6.23 -2.39
C ALA A 48 -3.02 7.53 -3.20
N GLN A 49 -4.08 7.95 -3.90
CA GLN A 49 -4.09 9.22 -4.64
C GLN A 49 -3.98 10.42 -3.70
N ILE A 50 -4.73 10.41 -2.60
CA ILE A 50 -4.66 11.45 -1.56
C ILE A 50 -3.24 11.49 -0.97
N THR A 51 -2.65 10.33 -0.65
CA THR A 51 -1.26 10.23 -0.15
C THR A 51 -0.27 10.88 -1.12
N ASN A 52 -0.36 10.55 -2.41
CA ASN A 52 0.52 11.13 -3.44
C ASN A 52 0.31 12.64 -3.58
N LYS A 53 -0.94 13.13 -3.51
CA LYS A 53 -1.24 14.57 -3.54
C LYS A 53 -0.64 15.27 -2.34
N LEU A 54 -0.86 14.79 -1.12
CA LEU A 54 -0.29 15.36 0.10
C LEU A 54 1.24 15.39 0.05
N ALA A 55 1.87 14.35 -0.50
CA ALA A 55 3.32 14.30 -0.64
C ALA A 55 3.89 15.31 -1.65
N ALA A 56 3.08 15.83 -2.56
CA ALA A 56 3.48 16.87 -3.52
C ALA A 56 3.51 18.28 -2.89
N TRP A 57 2.88 18.46 -1.73
CA TRP A 57 2.75 19.76 -1.08
C TRP A 57 3.50 19.82 0.25
N PRO A 58 4.08 20.97 0.62
CA PRO A 58 4.70 21.12 1.93
C PRO A 58 3.64 21.05 3.03
N MET A 59 4.02 20.53 4.20
CA MET A 59 3.14 20.41 5.36
C MET A 59 2.45 21.73 5.77
N SER A 60 3.06 22.87 5.46
CA SER A 60 2.55 24.22 5.75
C SER A 60 1.44 24.71 4.80
N ALA A 61 1.10 23.97 3.75
CA ALA A 61 0.08 24.34 2.76
C ALA A 61 -1.33 23.96 3.23
N THR A 62 -1.88 24.71 4.19
CA THR A 62 -3.13 24.35 4.90
C THR A 62 -4.38 24.33 4.02
N ALA A 63 -4.47 25.26 3.06
CA ALA A 63 -5.65 25.37 2.18
C ALA A 63 -5.72 24.22 1.16
N GLU A 64 -4.61 23.91 0.53
CA GLU A 64 -4.47 22.79 -0.41
C GLU A 64 -4.73 21.45 0.29
N ARG A 65 -4.29 21.32 1.54
CA ARG A 65 -4.58 20.14 2.36
C ARG A 65 -6.08 20.00 2.65
N ALA A 66 -6.76 21.08 3.00
CA ALA A 66 -8.21 21.03 3.23
C ALA A 66 -8.97 20.61 1.95
N GLU A 67 -8.55 21.11 0.78
CA GLU A 67 -9.11 20.70 -0.50
C GLU A 67 -8.89 19.21 -0.78
N ILE A 68 -7.67 18.71 -0.59
CA ILE A 68 -7.34 17.28 -0.78
C ILE A 68 -8.15 16.39 0.19
N LEU A 69 -8.32 16.83 1.45
CA LEU A 69 -9.07 16.07 2.46
C LEU A 69 -10.59 16.04 2.21
N SER A 70 -11.12 16.97 1.40
CA SER A 70 -12.52 16.91 0.94
C SER A 70 -12.81 15.71 0.04
N GLU A 71 -11.78 15.05 -0.50
CA GLU A 71 -11.92 13.78 -1.21
C GLU A 71 -12.17 12.60 -0.26
N LEU A 72 -11.85 12.76 1.03
CA LEU A 72 -11.97 11.74 2.07
C LEU A 72 -13.25 11.90 2.89
N LEU A 73 -13.49 13.10 3.44
CA LEU A 73 -14.63 13.39 4.31
C LEU A 73 -15.66 14.24 3.57
N ALA A 74 -16.95 13.96 3.78
CA ALA A 74 -18.05 14.67 3.11
C ALA A 74 -18.19 16.14 3.55
N ASP A 75 -17.67 16.50 4.71
CA ASP A 75 -17.67 17.86 5.24
C ASP A 75 -16.25 18.26 5.66
N SER A 76 -15.70 19.29 5.00
CA SER A 76 -14.34 19.77 5.25
C SER A 76 -14.10 20.26 6.68
N GLY A 77 -15.14 20.72 7.38
CA GLY A 77 -15.04 21.14 8.79
C GLY A 77 -14.90 19.97 9.77
N THR A 78 -15.17 18.74 9.33
CA THR A 78 -15.09 17.55 10.20
C THR A 78 -13.67 17.05 10.41
N ALA A 79 -12.72 17.40 9.53
CA ALA A 79 -11.32 17.03 9.68
C ALA A 79 -10.71 17.56 10.98
N GLU A 80 -11.12 18.74 11.45
CA GLU A 80 -10.66 19.34 12.71
C GLU A 80 -11.13 18.55 13.95
N LEU A 81 -12.21 17.78 13.82
CA LEU A 81 -12.75 16.95 14.90
C LEU A 81 -12.10 15.56 14.94
N ALA A 82 -11.26 15.22 13.95
CA ALA A 82 -10.74 13.86 13.80
C ALA A 82 -9.91 13.40 15.00
N ASP A 83 -9.03 14.25 15.53
CA ASP A 83 -8.19 13.93 16.71
C ASP A 83 -9.03 13.47 17.92
N GLU A 84 -10.18 14.09 18.16
CA GLU A 84 -11.06 13.75 19.28
C GLU A 84 -11.90 12.49 19.01
N ARG A 85 -12.25 12.23 17.74
CA ARG A 85 -13.28 11.25 17.36
C ARG A 85 -12.72 9.90 16.92
N LEU A 86 -11.56 9.88 16.25
CA LEU A 86 -10.95 8.65 15.74
C LEU A 86 -10.64 7.60 16.83
N PRO A 87 -10.24 7.95 18.07
CA PRO A 87 -10.10 6.96 19.14
C PRO A 87 -11.39 6.18 19.42
N ALA A 88 -12.53 6.88 19.50
CA ALA A 88 -13.84 6.26 19.72
C ALA A 88 -14.32 5.45 18.49
N VAL A 89 -13.92 5.85 17.28
CA VAL A 89 -14.17 5.05 16.06
C VAL A 89 -13.40 3.74 16.15
N ARG A 90 -12.12 3.77 16.53
CA ARG A 90 -11.27 2.56 16.64
C ARG A 90 -11.88 1.53 17.57
N GLU A 91 -12.42 1.95 18.71
CA GLU A 91 -13.03 1.07 19.72
C GLU A 91 -14.27 0.32 19.18
N GLN A 92 -14.90 0.81 18.11
CA GLN A 92 -16.05 0.19 17.47
C GLN A 92 -15.67 -0.80 16.35
N LEU A 93 -14.41 -0.82 15.91
CA LEU A 93 -13.98 -1.66 14.80
C LEU A 93 -13.49 -3.02 15.27
N GLU A 94 -14.01 -4.07 14.67
CA GLU A 94 -13.62 -5.45 14.97
C GLU A 94 -12.74 -6.06 13.87
N ARG A 95 -12.88 -5.61 12.62
CA ARG A 95 -12.18 -6.20 11.48
C ARG A 95 -10.82 -5.54 11.27
N SER A 96 -9.82 -6.38 11.03
CA SER A 96 -8.44 -5.95 10.80
C SER A 96 -8.29 -5.01 9.59
N GLU A 97 -9.04 -5.24 8.51
CA GLU A 97 -9.00 -4.37 7.33
C GLU A 97 -9.64 -3.00 7.60
N SER A 98 -10.64 -2.91 8.46
CA SER A 98 -11.22 -1.63 8.88
C SER A 98 -10.23 -0.83 9.72
N LEU A 99 -9.55 -1.50 10.66
CA LEU A 99 -8.49 -0.89 11.47
C LEU A 99 -7.34 -0.40 10.57
N LEU A 100 -6.95 -1.20 9.57
CA LEU A 100 -5.92 -0.83 8.60
C LEU A 100 -6.28 0.42 7.79
N LEU A 101 -7.53 0.52 7.32
CA LEU A 101 -8.01 1.73 6.64
C LEU A 101 -8.10 2.91 7.60
N LEU A 102 -8.56 2.71 8.84
CA LEU A 102 -8.62 3.75 9.85
C LEU A 102 -7.22 4.32 10.15
N ASP A 103 -6.20 3.46 10.29
CA ASP A 103 -4.82 3.87 10.51
C ASP A 103 -4.28 4.74 9.37
N TRP A 104 -4.62 4.38 8.12
CA TRP A 104 -4.21 5.17 6.96
C TRP A 104 -4.98 6.50 6.89
N ILE A 105 -6.28 6.49 7.15
CA ILE A 105 -7.13 7.69 7.23
C ILE A 105 -6.64 8.65 8.31
N ASP A 106 -6.35 8.15 9.51
CA ASP A 106 -5.78 8.92 10.60
C ASP A 106 -4.47 9.60 10.15
N SER A 107 -3.59 8.85 9.49
CA SER A 107 -2.35 9.42 9.01
C SER A 107 -2.51 10.42 7.85
N LEU A 108 -3.58 10.33 7.06
CA LEU A 108 -3.92 11.30 6.01
C LEU A 108 -4.49 12.59 6.58
N LEU A 109 -5.27 12.50 7.67
CA LEU A 109 -5.81 13.64 8.40
C LEU A 109 -4.72 14.34 9.22
N HIS A 110 -3.78 13.57 9.78
CA HIS A 110 -2.70 14.08 10.63
C HIS A 110 -1.27 13.82 10.08
N PRO A 111 -0.92 14.25 8.84
CA PRO A 111 0.44 14.15 8.34
C PRO A 111 1.42 14.85 9.26
N ARG A 112 2.48 14.13 9.63
CA ARG A 112 3.49 14.58 10.59
C ARG A 112 4.84 13.94 10.29
N SER A 113 5.90 14.55 10.79
CA SER A 113 7.22 13.92 10.71
C SER A 113 7.23 12.66 11.58
N LEU A 114 7.32 11.50 10.95
CA LEU A 114 7.37 10.21 11.63
C LEU A 114 8.81 9.70 11.70
N PRO A 115 9.20 8.97 12.77
CA PRO A 115 10.49 8.29 12.84
C PRO A 115 10.48 7.00 11.97
N LEU A 116 9.97 7.11 10.75
CA LEU A 116 9.86 6.04 9.76
C LEU A 116 10.74 6.34 8.55
N PRO A 117 11.27 5.32 7.86
CA PRO A 117 11.95 5.49 6.58
C PRO A 117 11.11 6.33 5.61
N ALA A 118 11.66 7.44 5.14
CA ALA A 118 10.98 8.35 4.25
C ALA A 118 11.19 7.94 2.79
N ILE A 119 10.11 7.93 2.02
CA ILE A 119 10.08 7.69 0.58
C ILE A 119 9.63 9.00 -0.07
N ALA A 120 10.44 9.52 -0.99
CA ALA A 120 10.09 10.72 -1.76
C ALA A 120 8.98 10.42 -2.76
N LEU A 121 8.16 11.42 -3.08
CA LEU A 121 7.23 11.32 -4.20
C LEU A 121 8.03 11.36 -5.51
N ALA A 122 7.78 10.42 -6.41
CA ALA A 122 8.37 10.47 -7.75
C ALA A 122 7.81 11.65 -8.56
N PRO A 123 8.65 12.39 -9.31
CA PRO A 123 8.22 13.57 -10.07
C PRO A 123 7.25 13.23 -11.21
N GLN A 124 7.33 12.02 -11.76
CA GLN A 124 6.43 11.57 -12.82
C GLN A 124 5.60 10.38 -12.34
N ARG A 125 4.29 10.42 -12.65
CA ARG A 125 3.41 9.27 -12.42
C ARG A 125 3.85 8.12 -13.34
N PRO A 126 4.36 7.00 -12.80
CA PRO A 126 4.89 5.94 -13.65
C PRO A 126 3.74 5.22 -14.36
N LYS A 127 3.99 4.75 -15.57
CA LYS A 127 3.03 4.00 -16.39
C LYS A 127 2.94 2.54 -15.92
N VAL A 128 2.49 2.33 -14.69
CA VAL A 128 2.33 0.99 -14.12
C VAL A 128 0.86 0.58 -14.19
N GLY A 129 0.61 -0.61 -14.72
CA GLY A 129 -0.71 -1.21 -14.76
C GLY A 129 -1.26 -1.46 -13.36
N SER A 130 -2.59 -1.48 -13.28
CA SER A 130 -3.31 -1.60 -12.02
C SER A 130 -3.86 -3.04 -11.82
N CYS A 131 -3.35 -3.97 -12.64
CA CYS A 131 -3.88 -5.32 -12.89
C CYS A 131 -3.97 -6.18 -11.60
N PRO A 132 -5.04 -6.99 -11.44
CA PRO A 132 -5.11 -7.98 -10.36
C PRO A 132 -3.95 -8.98 -10.35
N LEU A 133 -3.39 -9.27 -11.53
CA LEU A 133 -2.21 -10.14 -11.68
C LEU A 133 -0.89 -9.49 -11.22
N ALA A 134 -0.89 -8.19 -10.87
CA ALA A 134 0.32 -7.50 -10.42
C ALA A 134 0.96 -8.17 -9.20
N GLU A 135 0.15 -8.85 -8.38
CA GLU A 135 0.59 -9.52 -7.15
C GLU A 135 1.13 -10.93 -7.38
N GLN A 136 0.94 -11.53 -8.57
CA GLN A 136 1.36 -12.90 -8.87
C GLN A 136 2.84 -13.14 -8.56
N TYR A 137 3.70 -12.20 -8.92
CA TYR A 137 5.14 -12.32 -8.71
C TYR A 137 5.53 -12.17 -7.24
N PHE A 138 4.87 -11.29 -6.49
CA PHE A 138 5.11 -11.18 -5.05
C PHE A 138 4.73 -12.48 -4.33
N LEU A 139 3.63 -13.12 -4.76
CA LEU A 139 3.26 -14.43 -4.25
C LEU A 139 4.32 -15.49 -4.56
N GLU A 140 4.83 -15.59 -5.80
CA GLU A 140 5.90 -16.53 -6.14
C GLU A 140 7.19 -16.25 -5.35
N ILE A 141 7.58 -14.97 -5.26
CA ILE A 141 8.77 -14.54 -4.53
C ILE A 141 8.67 -14.92 -3.07
N ALA A 142 7.50 -14.77 -2.41
CA ALA A 142 7.31 -15.16 -1.01
C ALA A 142 7.73 -16.62 -0.72
N HIS A 143 7.65 -17.49 -1.74
CA HIS A 143 8.03 -18.90 -1.67
C HIS A 143 9.40 -19.20 -2.32
N GLY A 144 10.24 -18.18 -2.46
CA GLY A 144 11.60 -18.29 -3.00
C GLY A 144 11.65 -18.54 -4.50
N ARG A 145 10.57 -18.28 -5.25
CA ARG A 145 10.53 -18.48 -6.70
C ARG A 145 10.68 -17.14 -7.43
N ILE A 146 11.75 -17.03 -8.21
CA ILE A 146 11.97 -15.90 -9.11
C ILE A 146 11.93 -16.43 -10.55
N ARG A 147 11.14 -15.80 -11.42
CA ARG A 147 11.04 -16.23 -12.82
C ARG A 147 12.35 -15.97 -13.56
N ARG A 148 12.59 -16.74 -14.62
CA ARG A 148 13.79 -16.59 -15.47
C ARG A 148 13.89 -15.15 -15.99
N GLY A 149 15.05 -14.52 -15.79
CA GLY A 149 15.29 -13.12 -16.16
C GLY A 149 14.75 -12.09 -15.17
N GLY A 150 13.99 -12.54 -14.16
CA GLY A 150 13.52 -11.70 -13.07
C GLY A 150 14.64 -11.39 -12.08
N LEU A 151 14.57 -10.19 -11.51
CA LEU A 151 15.43 -9.69 -10.45
C LEU A 151 14.55 -9.19 -9.31
N ILE A 152 14.96 -9.44 -8.08
CA ILE A 152 14.41 -8.75 -6.90
C ILE A 152 15.40 -7.70 -6.39
N ARG A 153 14.88 -6.56 -5.95
CA ARG A 153 15.66 -5.54 -5.23
C ARG A 153 15.11 -5.34 -3.83
N LEU A 154 16.01 -5.37 -2.85
CA LEU A 154 15.71 -5.05 -1.47
C LEU A 154 16.19 -3.63 -1.18
N TRP A 155 15.25 -2.74 -0.87
CA TRP A 155 15.56 -1.35 -0.52
C TRP A 155 15.70 -1.24 0.99
N MET A 156 16.89 -0.86 1.45
CA MET A 156 17.30 -0.93 2.84
C MET A 156 17.25 0.44 3.53
N ALA A 157 16.68 0.50 4.73
CA ALA A 157 16.85 1.64 5.62
C ALA A 157 17.17 1.14 7.03
N ASN A 158 18.12 1.81 7.71
CA ASN A 158 18.55 1.45 9.07
C ASN A 158 18.91 -0.05 9.22
N GLY A 159 19.55 -0.63 8.19
CA GLY A 159 19.96 -2.03 8.18
C GLY A 159 18.84 -3.05 7.93
N LEU A 160 17.60 -2.63 7.67
CA LEU A 160 16.46 -3.51 7.44
C LEU A 160 15.85 -3.33 6.04
N PRO A 161 15.37 -4.40 5.37
CA PRO A 161 14.67 -4.25 4.11
C PRO A 161 13.29 -3.63 4.33
N VAL A 162 13.07 -2.46 3.75
CA VAL A 162 11.82 -1.71 3.83
C VAL A 162 10.93 -2.02 2.65
N LEU A 163 11.48 -2.11 1.43
CA LEU A 163 10.75 -2.43 0.22
C LEU A 163 11.33 -3.67 -0.46
N LEU A 164 10.47 -4.44 -1.11
CA LEU A 164 10.86 -5.45 -2.08
C LEU A 164 10.29 -5.06 -3.44
N GLU A 165 11.18 -4.84 -4.40
CA GLU A 165 10.85 -4.52 -5.79
C GLU A 165 11.06 -5.75 -6.68
N LYS A 166 10.18 -5.91 -7.68
CA LYS A 166 10.34 -6.86 -8.76
C LYS A 166 10.71 -6.13 -10.06
N GLN A 167 11.69 -6.65 -10.80
CA GLN A 167 12.04 -6.20 -12.15
C GLN A 167 12.11 -7.37 -13.13
N GLY A 168 11.72 -7.15 -14.39
CA GLY A 168 11.76 -8.16 -15.45
C GLY A 168 10.63 -9.19 -15.32
N MET A 169 9.55 -8.81 -14.63
CA MET A 169 8.45 -9.70 -14.22
C MET A 169 7.12 -8.93 -14.27
N GLY A 170 6.58 -8.70 -15.46
CA GLY A 170 5.35 -7.90 -15.67
C GLY A 170 5.63 -6.41 -15.74
N ASP A 171 4.82 -5.59 -15.07
CA ASP A 171 5.11 -4.15 -14.95
C ASP A 171 6.42 -3.95 -14.17
N ASP A 172 7.40 -3.31 -14.82
CA ASP A 172 8.71 -3.04 -14.24
C ASP A 172 8.65 -1.97 -13.15
N ALA A 173 9.58 -2.05 -12.18
CA ALA A 173 9.74 -1.13 -11.05
C ALA A 173 8.53 -1.05 -10.10
N SER A 174 7.78 -2.14 -9.93
CA SER A 174 6.76 -2.23 -8.87
C SER A 174 7.35 -2.85 -7.60
N ALA A 175 6.97 -2.30 -6.44
CA ALA A 175 7.46 -2.74 -5.15
C ALA A 175 6.35 -2.84 -4.12
N VAL A 176 6.61 -3.57 -3.03
CA VAL A 176 5.73 -3.68 -1.87
C VAL A 176 6.46 -3.26 -0.60
N THR A 177 5.79 -2.53 0.29
CA THR A 177 6.32 -2.24 1.63
C THR A 177 6.30 -3.51 2.49
N LEU A 178 7.45 -3.85 3.05
CA LEU A 178 7.62 -4.97 4.00
C LEU A 178 7.56 -4.51 5.46
N ARG A 179 7.82 -3.22 5.68
CA ARG A 179 7.87 -2.55 6.97
C ARG A 179 7.21 -1.17 6.88
N PRO A 180 6.79 -0.58 8.02
CA PRO A 180 6.27 0.79 8.03
C PRO A 180 7.26 1.77 7.41
N ALA A 181 6.74 2.63 6.55
CA ALA A 181 7.46 3.72 5.89
C ALA A 181 6.57 4.97 5.91
N GLN A 182 7.09 6.11 5.47
CA GLN A 182 6.28 7.31 5.29
C GLN A 182 6.51 7.97 3.94
N MET A 183 5.51 8.71 3.48
CA MET A 183 5.59 9.60 2.33
C MET A 183 4.82 10.87 2.63
N GLY A 184 5.45 12.05 2.51
CA GLY A 184 4.78 13.33 2.78
C GLY A 184 4.23 13.48 4.21
N GLY A 185 4.83 12.82 5.20
CA GLY A 185 4.33 12.77 6.57
C GLY A 185 3.17 11.80 6.81
N VAL A 186 2.75 11.05 5.79
CA VAL A 186 1.74 10.00 5.88
C VAL A 186 2.42 8.65 6.08
N ALA A 187 2.06 7.93 7.14
CA ALA A 187 2.45 6.54 7.36
C ALA A 187 1.84 5.65 6.28
N LEU A 188 2.69 4.90 5.59
CA LEU A 188 2.27 3.91 4.62
C LEU A 188 2.04 2.56 5.32
N PRO A 189 0.86 1.94 5.13
CA PRO A 189 0.64 0.59 5.63
C PRO A 189 1.64 -0.43 5.05
N VAL A 190 1.93 -1.48 5.82
CA VAL A 190 2.67 -2.65 5.29
C VAL A 190 1.82 -3.34 4.23
N GLY A 191 2.44 -3.81 3.14
CA GLY A 191 1.71 -4.35 1.98
C GLY A 191 1.20 -3.27 1.02
N THR A 192 1.67 -2.03 1.14
CA THR A 192 1.41 -0.95 0.17
C THR A 192 2.18 -1.23 -1.12
N LEU A 193 1.46 -1.23 -2.24
CA LEU A 193 2.03 -1.37 -3.57
C LEU A 193 2.49 0.00 -4.08
N LEU A 194 3.74 0.06 -4.54
CA LEU A 194 4.42 1.24 -5.02
C LEU A 194 4.88 1.05 -6.46
N ALA A 195 4.90 2.16 -7.20
CA ALA A 195 5.66 2.29 -8.44
C ALA A 195 6.92 3.10 -8.14
N LEU A 196 8.10 2.54 -8.37
CA LEU A 196 9.38 3.16 -8.04
C LEU A 196 9.96 3.91 -9.24
N GLU A 197 10.68 4.99 -8.94
CA GLU A 197 11.57 5.70 -9.85
C GLU A 197 12.96 5.72 -9.23
N HIS A 198 13.95 5.27 -9.99
CA HIS A 198 15.35 5.25 -9.58
C HIS A 198 16.27 5.22 -10.82
N PRO A 199 17.57 5.52 -10.66
CA PRO A 199 18.51 5.44 -11.77
C PRO A 199 18.57 4.04 -12.38
N VAL A 200 18.72 3.98 -13.71
CA VAL A 200 18.82 2.72 -14.46
C VAL A 200 20.07 1.93 -14.07
N ASP A 201 21.15 2.65 -13.74
CA ASP A 201 22.42 2.07 -13.34
C ASP A 201 22.66 2.27 -11.83
N LEU A 202 22.45 1.18 -11.08
CA LEU A 202 22.83 1.06 -9.68
C LEU A 202 24.07 0.16 -9.52
N ALA A 203 24.86 -0.06 -10.58
CA ALA A 203 26.06 -0.88 -10.49
C ALA A 203 27.06 -0.26 -9.51
N GLY A 204 27.66 -1.09 -8.65
CA GLY A 204 28.65 -0.68 -7.64
C GLY A 204 28.09 -0.21 -6.30
N THR A 205 26.79 0.11 -6.20
CA THR A 205 26.11 0.40 -4.92
C THR A 205 25.29 -0.78 -4.40
N THR A 206 25.38 -1.91 -5.10
CA THR A 206 24.60 -3.12 -4.79
C THR A 206 25.46 -4.29 -4.36
N SER A 207 24.98 -5.01 -3.36
CA SER A 207 25.47 -6.35 -3.01
C SER A 207 24.57 -7.38 -3.67
N GLN A 208 25.15 -8.42 -4.26
CA GLN A 208 24.43 -9.48 -4.96
C GLN A 208 24.44 -10.77 -4.14
N ASN A 209 23.25 -11.29 -3.85
CA ASN A 209 23.10 -12.61 -3.22
C ASN A 209 23.17 -13.69 -4.32
N SER A 210 23.90 -14.78 -4.07
CA SER A 210 24.08 -15.87 -5.05
C SER A 210 22.91 -16.86 -5.09
N ASP A 211 22.14 -16.97 -4.01
CA ASP A 211 21.10 -18.00 -3.85
C ASP A 211 19.82 -17.62 -4.60
N LEU A 212 19.54 -16.31 -4.68
CA LEU A 212 18.46 -15.74 -5.47
C LEU A 212 18.99 -14.52 -6.22
N ASN A 213 18.51 -14.31 -7.46
CA ASN A 213 18.86 -13.12 -8.27
C ASN A 213 18.32 -11.84 -7.59
N CYS A 214 19.07 -11.36 -6.62
CA CYS A 214 18.69 -10.35 -5.64
C CYS A 214 19.79 -9.31 -5.52
N ARG A 215 19.39 -8.04 -5.54
CA ARG A 215 20.27 -6.89 -5.28
C ARG A 215 19.81 -6.14 -4.04
N ILE A 216 20.76 -5.76 -3.20
CA ILE A 216 20.51 -4.91 -2.03
C ILE A 216 20.89 -3.48 -2.36
N VAL A 217 20.00 -2.52 -2.08
CA VAL A 217 20.18 -1.10 -2.41
C VAL A 217 19.81 -0.24 -1.19
N PRO A 218 20.60 0.78 -0.83
CA PRO A 218 20.17 1.79 0.14
C PRO A 218 18.91 2.53 -0.34
N LEU A 219 17.91 2.69 0.53
CA LEU A 219 16.69 3.44 0.24
C LEU A 219 16.97 4.90 -0.15
N THR A 220 18.09 5.46 0.30
CA THR A 220 18.53 6.82 -0.04
C THR A 220 18.88 7.00 -1.52
N LEU A 221 18.98 5.92 -2.31
CA LEU A 221 19.22 5.98 -3.76
C LEU A 221 17.92 5.92 -4.58
N LEU A 222 16.77 5.85 -3.92
CA LEU A 222 15.46 5.88 -4.58
C LEU A 222 15.13 7.34 -4.94
N ASP A 223 14.89 7.63 -6.23
CA ASP A 223 14.52 8.98 -6.67
C ASP A 223 13.11 9.34 -6.19
N GLY A 224 12.21 8.35 -6.16
CA GLY A 224 10.92 8.47 -5.53
C GLY A 224 10.01 7.28 -5.80
N ALA A 225 8.78 7.39 -5.32
CA ALA A 225 7.74 6.42 -5.61
C ALA A 225 6.37 7.08 -5.74
N HIS A 226 5.45 6.37 -6.39
CA HIS A 226 4.02 6.63 -6.35
C HIS A 226 3.30 5.49 -5.63
N VAL A 227 2.44 5.85 -4.68
CA VAL A 227 1.55 4.89 -4.03
C VAL A 227 0.45 4.47 -5.00
N LEU A 228 0.22 3.17 -5.13
CA LEU A 228 -0.78 2.62 -6.05
C LEU A 228 -2.05 2.18 -5.33
N ARG A 229 -1.94 1.31 -4.33
CA ARG A 229 -3.02 0.74 -3.50
C ARG A 229 -2.44 -0.22 -2.46
N LEU A 230 -3.29 -0.83 -1.62
CA LEU A 230 -2.88 -2.02 -0.86
C LEU A 230 -2.90 -3.27 -1.74
N THR A 231 -1.95 -4.17 -1.45
CA THR A 231 -1.98 -5.57 -1.90
C THR A 231 -2.97 -6.38 -1.06
N THR A 232 -3.41 -7.52 -1.58
CA THR A 232 -4.15 -8.52 -0.81
C THR A 232 -3.34 -9.09 0.37
N LEU A 233 -2.00 -9.03 0.28
CA LEU A 233 -1.08 -9.43 1.34
C LEU A 233 -1.09 -8.47 2.55
N ALA A 234 -1.63 -7.26 2.40
CA ALA A 234 -1.76 -6.30 3.50
C ALA A 234 -2.77 -6.76 4.58
N VAL A 235 -3.62 -7.74 4.27
CA VAL A 235 -4.56 -8.35 5.22
C VAL A 235 -4.26 -9.84 5.41
N ALA A 236 -4.61 -10.36 6.59
CA ALA A 236 -4.42 -11.76 6.92
C ALA A 236 -5.24 -12.67 5.97
N PRO A 237 -4.76 -13.89 5.66
CA PRO A 237 -5.41 -14.73 4.66
C PRO A 237 -6.90 -15.02 4.94
N ARG A 238 -7.25 -15.23 6.21
CA ARG A 238 -8.64 -15.45 6.66
C ARG A 238 -9.61 -14.30 6.35
N ASP A 239 -9.09 -13.09 6.18
CA ASP A 239 -9.87 -11.86 6.00
C ASP A 239 -9.92 -11.41 4.54
N ARG A 240 -9.08 -11.96 3.65
CA ARG A 240 -8.97 -11.55 2.23
C ARG A 240 -10.25 -11.68 1.45
N LYS A 241 -10.99 -12.77 1.63
CA LYS A 241 -12.27 -12.97 0.93
C LYS A 241 -13.28 -11.88 1.30
N ARG A 242 -13.28 -11.44 2.56
CA ARG A 242 -14.18 -10.39 3.05
C ARG A 242 -13.72 -9.01 2.57
N ALA A 243 -12.44 -8.70 2.72
CA ALA A 243 -11.88 -7.39 2.38
C ALA A 243 -11.77 -7.17 0.86
N PHE A 244 -11.15 -8.12 0.14
CA PHE A 244 -10.82 -7.98 -1.27
C PHE A 244 -11.80 -8.68 -2.22
N GLY A 245 -12.80 -9.40 -1.71
CA GLY A 245 -13.96 -9.91 -2.46
C GLY A 245 -13.60 -10.48 -3.84
N ALA A 246 -14.12 -9.84 -4.88
CA ALA A 246 -13.91 -10.22 -6.28
C ALA A 246 -12.43 -10.17 -6.72
N HIS A 247 -11.62 -9.26 -6.16
CA HIS A 247 -10.19 -9.21 -6.45
C HIS A 247 -9.50 -10.47 -5.95
N PHE A 248 -9.73 -10.86 -4.69
CA PHE A 248 -9.16 -12.08 -4.15
C PHE A 248 -9.66 -13.32 -4.91
N GLN A 249 -10.95 -13.37 -5.25
CA GLN A 249 -11.49 -14.47 -6.05
C GLN A 249 -10.81 -14.58 -7.43
N GLN A 250 -10.54 -13.46 -8.10
CA GLN A 250 -9.78 -13.47 -9.36
C GLN A 250 -8.36 -14.02 -9.19
N GLN A 251 -7.71 -13.82 -8.04
CA GLN A 251 -6.39 -14.43 -7.80
C GLN A 251 -6.50 -15.95 -7.73
N ILE A 252 -7.54 -16.47 -7.06
CA ILE A 252 -7.83 -17.91 -6.97
C ILE A 252 -8.16 -18.48 -8.35
N ASP A 253 -9.08 -17.85 -9.08
CA ASP A 253 -9.58 -18.34 -10.37
C ASP A 253 -8.47 -18.35 -11.45
N ASN A 254 -7.54 -17.39 -11.38
CA ASN A 254 -6.38 -17.33 -12.27
C ASN A 254 -5.21 -18.22 -11.82
N GLY A 255 -5.36 -19.00 -10.75
CA GLY A 255 -4.34 -19.94 -10.28
C GLY A 255 -3.08 -19.25 -9.78
N LEU A 256 -3.19 -18.09 -9.13
CA LEU A 256 -2.04 -17.43 -8.51
C LEU A 256 -1.45 -18.32 -7.40
N TYR A 257 -0.19 -18.06 -7.07
CA TYR A 257 0.57 -18.93 -6.19
C TYR A 257 0.13 -18.77 -4.71
N SER A 258 -0.65 -19.70 -4.19
CA SER A 258 -1.07 -19.75 -2.76
C SER A 258 -1.57 -18.41 -2.17
N PRO A 259 -2.44 -17.64 -2.86
CA PRO A 259 -2.92 -16.35 -2.36
C PRO A 259 -3.81 -16.47 -1.12
N ASP A 260 -4.29 -17.66 -0.78
CA ASP A 260 -5.13 -17.98 0.37
C ASP A 260 -4.35 -18.34 1.63
N THR A 261 -3.02 -18.49 1.55
CA THR A 261 -2.16 -18.81 2.70
C THR A 261 -0.96 -17.88 2.85
N THR A 262 -0.43 -17.33 1.75
CA THR A 262 0.80 -16.51 1.78
C THR A 262 0.59 -15.24 2.61
N GLU A 263 1.51 -14.86 3.48
CA GLU A 263 1.45 -13.63 4.27
C GLU A 263 2.51 -12.62 3.83
N ILE A 264 2.30 -11.32 4.11
CA ILE A 264 3.36 -10.32 3.93
C ILE A 264 4.60 -10.63 4.79
N GLY A 265 4.39 -11.38 5.90
CA GLY A 265 5.44 -11.92 6.74
C GLY A 265 6.36 -12.91 6.02
N ASP A 266 5.88 -13.63 4.99
CA ASP A 266 6.71 -14.56 4.21
C ASP A 266 7.70 -13.80 3.34
N LEU A 267 7.24 -12.74 2.67
CA LEU A 267 8.11 -11.83 1.91
C LEU A 267 9.13 -11.14 2.80
N ARG A 268 8.70 -10.68 3.99
CA ARG A 268 9.61 -10.06 4.96
C ARG A 268 10.66 -11.05 5.45
N SER A 269 10.25 -12.27 5.80
CA SER A 269 11.16 -13.34 6.25
C SER A 269 12.19 -13.71 5.19
N LEU A 270 11.76 -13.79 3.93
CA LEU A 270 12.67 -14.00 2.80
C LEU A 270 13.66 -12.84 2.66
N ALA A 271 13.17 -11.60 2.64
CA ALA A 271 14.01 -10.42 2.50
C ALA A 271 15.04 -10.31 3.64
N ASP A 272 14.64 -10.60 4.88
CA ASP A 272 15.53 -10.58 6.04
C ASP A 272 16.62 -11.66 5.94
N ARG A 273 16.31 -12.84 5.41
CA ARG A 273 17.31 -13.90 5.16
C ARG A 273 18.30 -13.44 4.09
N LEU A 274 17.81 -13.00 2.94
CA LEU A 274 18.65 -12.54 1.83
C LEU A 274 19.54 -11.35 2.20
N ALA A 275 19.05 -10.47 3.09
CA ALA A 275 19.83 -9.35 3.61
C ALA A 275 20.93 -9.76 4.58
N ARG A 276 20.73 -10.83 5.37
CA ARG A 276 21.74 -11.34 6.31
C ARG A 276 22.86 -12.10 5.62
N ASP A 277 22.57 -12.84 4.56
CA ASP A 277 23.55 -13.68 3.86
C ASP A 277 24.63 -12.86 3.09
N LEU A 278 24.59 -11.52 3.19
CA LEU A 278 25.53 -10.58 2.56
C LEU A 278 26.36 -9.75 3.57
N GLY A 279 26.16 -9.95 4.87
CA GLY A 279 26.97 -9.35 5.94
C GLY A 279 27.85 -10.37 6.63
#